data_AF-A0A942A8B9-F1
#
_entry.id   AF-A0A942A8B9-F1
#
_cell.length_a   1.000
_cell.length_b   1.000
_cell.length_c   1.000
_cell.angle_alpha   90.00
_cell.angle_beta   90.00
_cell.angle_gamma   90.00
#
_symmetry.space_group_name_H-M   'P 1'
#
loop_
_entity.id
_entity.type
_entity.pdbx_description
1 polymer ?
#
loop_
_entity_poly.entity_id
_entity_poly.type
_entity_poly.pdbx_seq_one_letter_code
_entity_poly.pdbx_strand_id
1 'polypeptide(L)'
;MKRILSVLTALLFVPAGLFGLSACEERPALEEAVDFVLEVEAGRDVKILQLTDIQIIDSSQMRTPDRLQSWSIENWKPENLPDLAWKYTREAVEAVQPDLIVLSGDNVYGEFDDSGTMLQALIAEMESYGIPWTLTFGNHDNETRKGVAWTCEQYIDAEHCLFTRGPVETADGREYFLTEGNGNFNIGIVQGGKLTEVVWLMDSNG
;
A
#
# COMPACT_ATOMS: atom_id res chain seq x y z
N MET A 1 1.42 -11.89 9.92
CA MET A 1 1.55 -13.07 9.03
C MET A 1 2.29 -12.61 7.79
N LYS A 2 3.53 -13.03 7.57
CA LYS A 2 4.30 -12.65 6.39
C LYS A 2 3.66 -13.30 5.15
N ARG A 3 3.10 -12.50 4.23
CA ARG A 3 2.59 -12.98 2.94
C ARG A 3 3.79 -13.04 1.98
N ILE A 4 4.23 -14.24 1.65
CA ILE A 4 5.23 -14.48 0.60
C ILE A 4 4.44 -14.86 -0.66
N LEU A 5 4.45 -14.00 -1.68
CA LEU A 5 3.87 -14.31 -2.97
C LEU A 5 4.96 -14.98 -3.82
N SER A 6 5.01 -16.32 -3.84
CA SER A 6 6.02 -17.08 -4.58
C SER A 6 5.39 -18.11 -5.51
N VAL A 7 5.74 -18.06 -6.80
CA VAL A 7 5.41 -19.07 -7.82
C VAL A 7 6.33 -20.29 -7.62
N LEU A 8 5.74 -21.47 -7.40
CA LEU A 8 6.45 -22.72 -7.08
C LEU A 8 7.45 -23.16 -8.16
N THR A 9 8.68 -23.50 -7.75
CA THR A 9 9.54 -24.46 -8.49
C THR A 9 10.26 -25.39 -7.49
N ALA A 10 10.34 -26.67 -7.84
CA ALA A 10 10.57 -27.83 -6.97
C ALA A 10 11.93 -27.91 -6.25
N LEU A 11 11.91 -28.42 -5.00
CA LEU A 11 13.10 -28.78 -4.21
C LEU A 11 13.74 -30.10 -4.67
N LEU A 12 15.06 -30.09 -4.85
CA LEU A 12 15.92 -31.27 -4.95
C LEU A 12 16.81 -31.35 -3.69
N PHE A 13 16.71 -32.48 -2.98
CA PHE A 13 17.50 -32.80 -1.78
C PHE A 13 18.92 -33.28 -2.16
N VAL A 14 19.95 -32.78 -1.47
CA VAL A 14 21.32 -33.35 -1.45
C VAL A 14 21.81 -33.41 0.01
N PRO A 15 22.41 -34.52 0.49
CA PRO A 15 22.71 -34.71 1.91
C PRO A 15 24.03 -34.05 2.37
N ALA A 16 24.08 -33.80 3.67
CA ALA A 16 25.07 -33.04 4.42
C ALA A 16 26.51 -33.60 4.43
N GLY A 17 27.49 -32.70 4.49
CA GLY A 17 28.89 -32.96 4.84
C GLY A 17 29.41 -31.94 5.85
N LEU A 18 30.00 -32.44 6.94
CA LEU A 18 30.63 -31.68 8.03
C LEU A 18 31.91 -30.93 7.59
N PHE A 19 32.23 -29.88 8.36
CA PHE A 19 33.54 -29.28 8.72
C PHE A 19 33.78 -27.83 8.28
N GLY A 20 34.00 -26.94 9.26
CA GLY A 20 34.75 -25.69 9.08
C GLY A 20 34.31 -24.55 10.01
N LEU A 21 35.21 -24.10 10.90
CA LEU A 21 35.05 -22.87 11.69
C LEU A 21 34.92 -21.65 10.78
N SER A 22 33.84 -20.88 10.96
CA SER A 22 33.85 -19.42 10.94
C SER A 22 32.56 -18.98 11.63
N ALA A 23 32.65 -18.43 12.83
CA ALA A 23 31.56 -17.61 13.36
C ALA A 23 31.58 -16.28 12.60
N CYS A 24 31.27 -16.31 11.30
CA CYS A 24 30.47 -15.24 10.75
C CYS A 24 29.16 -15.36 11.50
N GLU A 25 28.76 -14.35 12.27
CA GLU A 25 27.35 -14.21 12.62
C GLU A 25 26.57 -14.45 11.33
N GLU A 26 25.71 -15.47 11.31
CA GLU A 26 24.81 -15.72 10.20
C GLU A 26 24.08 -14.40 9.97
N ARG A 27 24.40 -13.72 8.86
CA ARG A 27 23.68 -12.52 8.50
C ARG A 27 22.23 -12.94 8.34
N PRO A 28 21.28 -12.24 8.97
CA PRO A 28 19.87 -12.60 8.87
C PRO A 28 19.51 -12.75 7.39
N ALA A 29 18.65 -13.74 7.10
CA ALA A 29 18.17 -13.95 5.76
C ALA A 29 17.49 -12.66 5.27
N LEU A 30 17.47 -12.42 3.95
CA LEU A 30 16.94 -11.17 3.43
C LEU A 30 15.48 -10.93 3.88
N GLU A 31 14.72 -12.02 3.90
CA GLU A 31 13.32 -12.11 4.33
C GLU A 31 13.14 -11.84 5.83
N GLU A 32 14.22 -11.81 6.60
CA GLU A 32 14.26 -11.41 8.02
C GLU A 32 14.55 -9.92 8.19
N ALA A 33 15.13 -9.26 7.18
CA ALA A 33 15.48 -7.85 7.23
C ALA A 33 14.39 -6.92 6.68
N VAL A 34 13.45 -7.44 5.89
CA VAL A 34 12.37 -6.66 5.27
C VAL A 34 10.97 -7.18 5.60
N ASP A 35 9.97 -6.30 5.54
CA ASP A 35 8.57 -6.67 5.82
C ASP A 35 7.91 -7.34 4.60
N PHE A 36 8.23 -6.85 3.40
CA PHE A 36 7.81 -7.41 2.13
C PHE A 36 9.00 -7.57 1.17
N VAL A 37 8.90 -8.56 0.29
CA VAL A 37 9.85 -8.77 -0.81
C VAL A 37 9.11 -8.60 -2.13
N LEU A 38 9.64 -7.73 -3.00
CA LEU A 38 9.19 -7.55 -4.37
C LEU A 38 10.27 -8.08 -5.33
N GLU A 39 9.96 -9.17 -6.02
CA GLU A 39 10.84 -9.73 -7.04
C GLU A 39 10.67 -8.96 -8.35
N VAL A 40 11.76 -8.43 -8.89
CA VAL A 40 11.82 -7.73 -10.17
C VAL A 40 12.80 -8.44 -11.09
N GLU A 41 12.52 -8.45 -12.38
CA GLU A 41 13.40 -9.07 -13.38
C GLU A 41 14.82 -8.47 -13.31
N ALA A 42 15.83 -9.35 -13.32
CA ALA A 42 17.22 -8.93 -13.24
C ALA A 42 17.71 -8.26 -14.52
N GLY A 43 18.63 -7.29 -14.37
CA GLY A 43 19.33 -6.67 -15.49
C GLY A 43 18.57 -5.53 -16.18
N ARG A 44 17.49 -5.02 -15.56
CA ARG A 44 16.81 -3.79 -15.96
C ARG A 44 16.60 -2.86 -14.77
N ASP A 45 16.34 -1.60 -15.07
CA ASP A 45 15.98 -0.62 -14.04
C ASP A 45 14.62 -0.95 -13.42
N VAL A 46 14.53 -0.75 -12.10
CA VAL A 46 13.28 -0.82 -11.35
C VAL A 46 12.53 0.49 -11.54
N LYS A 47 11.23 0.39 -11.84
CA LYS A 47 10.37 1.57 -12.04
C LYS A 47 9.34 1.65 -10.92
N ILE A 48 9.39 2.72 -10.14
CA ILE A 48 8.42 3.01 -9.10
C ILE A 48 7.59 4.22 -9.55
N LEU A 49 6.27 4.07 -9.57
CA LEU A 49 5.36 5.19 -9.81
C LEU A 49 4.79 5.67 -8.48
N GLN A 50 5.13 6.90 -8.08
CA GLN A 50 4.54 7.54 -6.92
C GLN A 50 3.36 8.43 -7.34
N LEU A 51 2.22 8.23 -6.69
CA LEU A 51 1.02 9.04 -6.80
C LEU A 51 0.70 9.62 -5.42
N THR A 52 0.19 10.84 -5.38
CA THR A 52 -0.12 11.54 -4.12
C THR A 52 -1.38 12.36 -4.31
N ASP A 53 -2.12 12.58 -3.22
CA ASP A 53 -3.27 13.50 -3.20
C ASP A 53 -4.29 13.17 -4.31
N ILE A 54 -4.51 11.88 -4.60
CA ILE A 54 -5.55 11.45 -5.54
C ILE A 54 -6.91 11.91 -5.01
N GLN A 55 -7.06 11.83 -3.68
CA GLN A 55 -8.11 12.42 -2.87
C GLN A 55 -9.51 12.24 -3.47
N ILE A 56 -9.83 10.99 -3.82
CA ILE A 56 -11.13 10.68 -4.42
C ILE A 56 -12.26 10.86 -3.40
N ILE A 57 -13.42 11.32 -3.87
CA ILE A 57 -14.57 11.65 -3.03
C ILE A 57 -15.89 11.20 -3.67
N ASP A 58 -16.91 11.01 -2.83
CA ASP A 58 -18.32 11.01 -3.22
C ASP A 58 -19.01 12.25 -2.65
N SER A 59 -19.28 13.23 -3.51
CA SER A 59 -19.88 14.50 -3.10
C SER A 59 -21.25 14.35 -2.40
N SER A 60 -21.96 13.24 -2.62
CA SER A 60 -23.24 12.97 -1.95
C SER A 60 -23.10 12.59 -0.47
N GLN A 61 -21.90 12.18 -0.05
CA GLN A 61 -21.57 11.79 1.32
C GLN A 61 -20.97 12.93 2.15
N MET A 62 -20.94 14.15 1.61
CA MET A 62 -20.38 15.34 2.27
C MET A 62 -20.96 15.56 3.68
N ARG A 63 -20.10 15.51 4.71
CA ARG A 63 -20.53 15.76 6.09
C ARG A 63 -20.66 17.24 6.44
N THR A 64 -19.70 18.07 6.03
CA THR A 64 -19.72 19.51 6.36
C THR A 64 -20.55 20.27 5.34
N PRO A 65 -21.64 20.94 5.77
CA PRO A 65 -22.41 21.80 4.87
C PRO A 65 -21.50 22.84 4.21
N ASP A 66 -21.71 23.07 2.92
CA ASP A 66 -20.99 24.07 2.11
C ASP A 66 -19.46 23.82 1.95
N ARG A 67 -18.96 22.63 2.30
CA ARG A 67 -17.56 22.22 2.03
C ARG A 67 -17.24 22.25 0.54
N LEU A 68 -18.18 21.81 -0.29
CA LEU A 68 -18.12 21.91 -1.74
C LEU A 68 -19.01 23.05 -2.24
N GLN A 69 -18.51 23.80 -3.22
CA GLN A 69 -19.33 24.74 -3.98
C GLN A 69 -20.31 23.97 -4.88
N SER A 70 -21.45 24.60 -5.23
CA SER A 70 -22.52 23.91 -5.98
C SER A 70 -22.07 23.29 -7.30
N TRP A 71 -21.15 23.93 -8.02
CA TRP A 71 -20.60 23.38 -9.26
C TRP A 71 -19.63 22.21 -9.02
N SER A 72 -18.98 22.17 -7.85
CA SER A 72 -18.06 21.09 -7.47
C SER A 72 -18.83 19.82 -7.08
N ILE A 73 -20.04 19.94 -6.53
CA ILE A 73 -20.85 18.78 -6.16
C ILE A 73 -21.13 17.89 -7.38
N GLU A 74 -21.51 18.48 -8.51
CA GLU A 74 -21.78 17.74 -9.74
C GLU A 74 -20.52 17.13 -10.34
N ASN A 75 -19.39 17.84 -10.28
CA ASN A 75 -18.12 17.33 -10.82
C ASN A 75 -17.59 16.14 -10.02
N TRP A 76 -17.72 16.15 -8.70
CA TRP A 76 -17.13 15.15 -7.82
C TRP A 76 -18.09 14.02 -7.43
N LYS A 77 -19.01 13.68 -8.33
CA LYS A 77 -19.80 12.45 -8.22
C LYS A 77 -18.95 11.24 -8.60
N PRO A 78 -19.17 10.07 -7.98
CA PRO A 78 -18.45 8.84 -8.32
C PRO A 78 -18.49 8.47 -9.80
N GLU A 79 -19.59 8.77 -10.50
CA GLU A 79 -19.76 8.52 -11.94
C GLU A 79 -18.73 9.24 -12.82
N ASN A 80 -18.11 10.32 -12.33
CA ASN A 80 -17.11 11.09 -13.07
C ASN A 80 -15.66 10.64 -12.77
N LEU A 81 -15.42 9.78 -11.78
CA LEU A 81 -14.08 9.29 -11.45
C LEU A 81 -13.31 8.73 -12.67
N PRO A 82 -13.95 7.96 -13.59
CA PRO A 82 -13.29 7.46 -14.80
C PRO A 82 -12.68 8.56 -15.67
N ASP A 83 -13.33 9.72 -15.77
CA ASP A 83 -12.90 10.85 -16.61
C ASP A 83 -12.01 11.86 -15.84
N LEU A 84 -11.87 11.68 -14.53
CA LEU A 84 -11.09 12.51 -13.63
C LEU A 84 -9.86 11.74 -13.11
N ALA A 85 -9.86 11.34 -11.85
CA ALA A 85 -8.70 10.73 -11.19
C ALA A 85 -8.18 9.49 -11.92
N TRP A 86 -9.08 8.61 -12.39
CA TRP A 86 -8.68 7.35 -13.03
C TRP A 86 -8.10 7.56 -14.41
N LYS A 87 -8.58 8.54 -15.17
CA LYS A 87 -7.97 8.87 -16.47
C LYS A 87 -6.48 9.16 -16.31
N TYR A 88 -6.13 10.10 -15.43
CA TYR A 88 -4.73 10.50 -15.25
C TYR A 88 -3.88 9.40 -14.61
N THR A 89 -4.47 8.65 -13.67
CA THR A 89 -3.78 7.52 -13.03
C THR A 89 -3.47 6.41 -14.04
N ARG A 90 -4.45 6.03 -14.87
CA ARG A 90 -4.28 5.04 -15.94
C ARG A 90 -3.26 5.49 -16.98
N GLU A 91 -3.33 6.75 -17.42
CA GLU A 91 -2.35 7.31 -18.36
C GLU A 91 -0.91 7.26 -17.79
N ALA A 92 -0.74 7.58 -16.49
CA ALA A 92 0.56 7.48 -15.82
C ALA A 92 1.05 6.04 -15.70
N VAL A 93 0.19 5.12 -15.28
CA VAL A 93 0.51 3.68 -15.17
C VAL A 93 0.85 3.11 -16.54
N GLU A 94 0.08 3.43 -17.58
CA GLU A 94 0.33 2.98 -18.95
C GLU A 94 1.68 3.50 -19.46
N ALA A 95 1.97 4.79 -19.27
CA ALA A 95 3.22 5.39 -19.73
C ALA A 95 4.45 4.85 -19.00
N VAL A 96 4.36 4.61 -17.69
CA VAL A 96 5.50 4.19 -16.86
C VAL A 96 5.71 2.67 -16.90
N GLN A 97 4.63 1.88 -16.96
CA GLN A 97 4.66 0.42 -16.75
C GLN A 97 5.46 0.06 -15.47
N PRO A 98 5.03 0.53 -14.29
CA PRO A 98 5.80 0.41 -13.05
C PRO A 98 5.86 -1.03 -12.52
N ASP A 99 6.90 -1.31 -11.73
CA ASP A 99 7.05 -2.53 -10.92
C ASP A 99 6.34 -2.42 -9.57
N LEU A 100 6.22 -1.18 -9.07
CA LEU A 100 5.55 -0.84 -7.82
C LEU A 100 4.84 0.51 -7.97
N ILE A 101 3.59 0.58 -7.52
CA ILE A 101 2.85 1.84 -7.36
C ILE A 101 2.88 2.24 -5.87
N VAL A 102 3.23 3.48 -5.56
CA VAL A 102 3.26 4.00 -4.19
C VAL A 102 2.27 5.15 -4.08
N LEU A 103 1.28 5.00 -3.21
CA LEU A 103 0.32 6.05 -2.89
C LEU A 103 0.75 6.79 -1.62
N SER A 104 1.23 8.03 -1.75
CA SER A 104 1.88 8.74 -0.64
C SER A 104 0.96 9.66 0.17
N GLY A 105 -0.28 9.23 0.41
CA GLY A 105 -1.23 9.91 1.28
C GLY A 105 -2.29 10.76 0.57
N ASP A 106 -3.34 11.08 1.33
CA ASP A 106 -4.58 11.73 0.90
C ASP A 106 -5.17 11.01 -0.33
N ASN A 107 -5.32 9.70 -0.18
CA ASN A 107 -5.79 8.82 -1.24
C ASN A 107 -7.31 8.90 -1.37
N VAL A 108 -8.01 8.86 -0.24
CA VAL A 108 -9.47 9.02 -0.11
C VAL A 108 -9.75 10.15 0.86
N TYR A 109 -10.66 11.05 0.49
CA TYR A 109 -11.16 12.03 1.45
C TYR A 109 -12.22 11.39 2.34
N GLY A 110 -11.84 10.95 3.54
CA GLY A 110 -12.73 10.21 4.43
C GLY A 110 -13.98 10.99 4.88
N GLU A 111 -13.98 12.32 4.84
CA GLU A 111 -15.20 13.13 5.02
C GLU A 111 -16.31 12.82 4.00
N PHE A 112 -15.94 12.31 2.83
CA PHE A 112 -16.83 11.98 1.73
C PHE A 112 -16.95 10.47 1.50
N ASP A 113 -16.59 9.64 2.48
CA ASP A 113 -16.59 8.18 2.35
C ASP A 113 -17.09 7.45 3.60
N ASP A 114 -18.17 7.94 4.21
CA ASP A 114 -18.79 7.30 5.39
C ASP A 114 -19.30 5.88 5.10
N SER A 115 -19.64 5.57 3.85
CA SER A 115 -20.04 4.23 3.42
C SER A 115 -18.86 3.30 3.10
N GLY A 116 -17.66 3.85 2.90
CA GLY A 116 -16.46 3.13 2.48
C GLY A 116 -16.41 2.77 0.99
N THR A 117 -17.33 3.29 0.18
CA THR A 117 -17.42 2.99 -1.26
C THR A 117 -16.28 3.60 -2.07
N MET A 118 -15.74 4.76 -1.65
CA MET A 118 -14.60 5.38 -2.32
C MET A 118 -13.32 4.59 -2.05
N LEU A 119 -13.08 4.16 -0.80
CA LEU A 119 -11.98 3.24 -0.50
C LEU A 119 -12.04 1.97 -1.36
N GLN A 120 -13.22 1.36 -1.49
CA GLN A 120 -13.40 0.18 -2.34
C GLN A 120 -13.14 0.49 -3.82
N ALA A 121 -13.52 1.68 -4.30
CA ALA A 121 -13.24 2.11 -5.67
C ALA A 121 -11.74 2.32 -5.92
N LEU A 122 -11.01 2.92 -4.97
CA LEU A 122 -9.55 3.06 -5.03
C LEU A 122 -8.87 1.70 -5.09
N ILE A 123 -9.24 0.78 -4.18
CA ILE A 123 -8.69 -0.57 -4.15
C ILE A 123 -8.98 -1.29 -5.47
N ALA A 124 -10.21 -1.23 -5.96
CA ALA A 124 -10.58 -1.86 -7.23
C ALA A 124 -9.79 -1.30 -8.42
N GLU A 125 -9.54 0.02 -8.44
CA GLU A 125 -8.71 0.64 -9.48
C GLU A 125 -7.25 0.16 -9.40
N MET A 126 -6.64 0.16 -8.21
CA MET A 126 -5.26 -0.31 -8.04
C MET A 126 -5.10 -1.80 -8.38
N GLU A 127 -6.02 -2.64 -7.92
CA GLU A 127 -6.04 -4.08 -8.22
C GLU A 127 -6.24 -4.35 -9.72
N SER A 128 -6.94 -3.46 -10.44
CA SER A 128 -7.17 -3.63 -11.89
C SER A 128 -5.88 -3.63 -12.72
N TYR A 129 -4.79 -3.04 -12.19
CA TYR A 129 -3.50 -3.02 -12.88
C TYR A 129 -2.77 -4.36 -12.77
N GLY A 130 -3.07 -5.19 -11.76
CA GLY A 130 -2.30 -6.39 -11.45
C GLY A 130 -0.83 -6.09 -11.11
N ILE A 131 -0.55 -4.87 -10.68
CA ILE A 131 0.78 -4.39 -10.29
C ILE A 131 0.81 -4.29 -8.76
N PRO A 132 1.88 -4.77 -8.08
CA PRO A 132 2.06 -4.53 -6.66
C PRO A 132 1.96 -3.06 -6.32
N TRP A 133 1.22 -2.73 -5.28
CA TRP A 133 1.02 -1.36 -4.85
C TRP A 133 1.09 -1.24 -3.34
N THR A 134 1.38 -0.04 -2.84
CA THR A 134 1.53 0.22 -1.41
C THR A 134 1.06 1.64 -1.10
N LEU A 135 0.91 1.97 0.18
CA LEU A 135 0.48 3.30 0.60
C LEU A 135 1.03 3.74 1.95
N THR A 136 1.05 5.07 2.12
CA THR A 136 1.02 5.75 3.42
C THR A 136 -0.31 6.51 3.55
N PHE A 137 -0.67 6.87 4.78
CA PHE A 137 -1.85 7.68 5.05
C PHE A 137 -1.51 9.16 4.94
N GLY A 138 -2.47 9.95 4.45
CA GLY A 138 -2.52 11.38 4.65
C GLY A 138 -3.52 11.75 5.73
N ASN A 139 -3.68 13.04 5.98
CA ASN A 139 -4.58 13.53 7.02
C ASN A 139 -6.06 13.26 6.70
N HIS A 140 -6.41 12.96 5.45
CA HIS A 140 -7.79 12.70 5.04
C HIS A 140 -8.18 11.22 5.05
N ASP A 141 -7.21 10.30 5.01
CA ASP A 141 -7.47 8.86 4.87
C ASP A 141 -8.09 8.23 6.13
N ASN A 142 -7.91 8.84 7.30
CA ASN A 142 -8.44 8.38 8.58
C ASN A 142 -9.81 8.99 8.97
N GLU A 143 -10.44 9.75 8.08
CA GLU A 143 -11.63 10.52 8.43
C GLU A 143 -12.96 9.76 8.23
N THR A 144 -12.97 8.59 7.59
CA THR A 144 -14.21 7.82 7.36
C THR A 144 -14.82 7.32 8.67
N ARG A 145 -16.15 7.34 8.78
CA ARG A 145 -16.87 6.76 9.93
C ARG A 145 -16.74 5.25 10.07
N LYS A 146 -16.21 4.54 9.06
CA LYS A 146 -15.88 3.11 9.15
C LYS A 146 -14.74 2.83 10.14
N GLY A 147 -13.88 3.83 10.37
CA GLY A 147 -12.75 3.76 11.28
C GLY A 147 -11.49 3.15 10.66
N VAL A 148 -10.34 3.55 11.19
CA VAL A 148 -9.00 3.19 10.69
C VAL A 148 -8.76 1.68 10.65
N ALA A 149 -9.24 0.95 11.65
CA ALA A 149 -9.11 -0.51 11.70
C ALA A 149 -9.75 -1.18 10.48
N TRP A 150 -10.99 -0.80 10.16
CA TRP A 150 -11.70 -1.32 8.99
C TRP A 150 -10.98 -0.93 7.70
N THR A 151 -10.53 0.32 7.57
CA THR A 151 -9.78 0.81 6.41
C THR A 151 -8.50 -0.01 6.18
N CYS A 152 -7.71 -0.23 7.23
CA CYS A 152 -6.50 -1.04 7.19
C CYS A 152 -6.79 -2.49 6.79
N GLU A 153 -7.88 -3.09 7.30
CA GLU A 153 -8.29 -4.44 6.90
C GLU A 153 -8.58 -4.51 5.40
N GLN A 154 -9.21 -3.49 4.80
CA GLN A 154 -9.47 -3.47 3.36
C GLN A 154 -8.17 -3.47 2.55
N TYR A 155 -7.17 -2.69 2.98
CA TYR A 155 -5.85 -2.69 2.34
C TYR A 155 -5.11 -4.03 2.52
N ILE A 156 -5.15 -4.63 3.71
CA ILE A 156 -4.52 -5.94 3.98
C ILE A 156 -5.18 -7.06 3.16
N ASP A 157 -6.48 -6.96 2.90
CA ASP A 157 -7.23 -7.98 2.17
C ASP A 157 -7.07 -7.89 0.64
N ALA A 158 -6.62 -6.75 0.12
CA ALA A 158 -6.30 -6.60 -1.30
C ALA A 158 -5.11 -7.49 -1.72
N GLU A 159 -5.18 -8.10 -2.90
CA GLU A 159 -4.24 -9.15 -3.32
C GLU A 159 -2.85 -8.58 -3.62
N HIS A 160 -2.80 -7.43 -4.30
CA HIS A 160 -1.55 -6.81 -4.74
C HIS A 160 -1.09 -5.68 -3.81
N CYS A 161 -1.82 -5.41 -2.72
CA CYS A 161 -1.45 -4.38 -1.75
C CYS A 161 -0.40 -4.89 -0.76
N LEU A 162 0.78 -4.31 -0.82
CA LEU A 162 1.87 -4.47 0.13
C LEU A 162 1.66 -3.47 1.26
N PHE A 163 0.81 -3.82 2.22
CA PHE A 163 0.50 -2.98 3.37
C PHE A 163 0.44 -3.81 4.65
N THR A 164 0.96 -3.25 5.73
CA THR A 164 0.77 -3.80 7.08
C THR A 164 0.35 -2.70 8.04
N ARG A 165 -0.55 -3.07 8.94
CA ARG A 165 -0.92 -2.26 10.10
C ARG A 165 0.07 -2.57 11.22
N GLY A 166 0.67 -1.54 11.82
CA GLY A 166 1.50 -1.70 13.00
C GLY A 166 0.69 -2.08 14.25
N PRO A 167 1.37 -2.56 15.31
CA PRO A 167 0.74 -2.91 16.57
C PRO A 167 0.00 -1.72 17.21
N VAL A 168 -1.13 -2.05 17.82
CA VAL A 168 -2.01 -1.09 18.50
C VAL A 168 -2.24 -1.57 19.92
N GLU A 169 -2.09 -0.68 20.90
CA GLU A 169 -2.42 -0.95 22.29
C GLU A 169 -3.80 -0.37 22.61
N THR A 170 -4.64 -1.11 23.34
CA THR A 170 -5.92 -0.59 23.80
C THR A 170 -5.83 -0.19 25.27
N ALA A 171 -6.11 1.08 25.58
CA ALA A 171 -6.28 1.55 26.95
C ALA A 171 -7.50 2.48 27.04
N ASP A 172 -8.30 2.37 28.10
CA ASP A 172 -9.52 3.16 28.34
C ASP A 172 -10.53 3.16 27.17
N GLY A 173 -10.60 2.04 26.43
CA GLY A 173 -11.47 1.90 25.25
C GLY A 173 -11.00 2.70 24.03
N ARG A 174 -9.76 3.19 24.03
CA ARG A 174 -9.11 3.88 22.92
C ARG A 174 -7.92 3.08 22.42
N GLU A 175 -7.71 3.13 21.12
CA GLU A 175 -6.52 2.60 20.46
C GLU A 175 -5.39 3.64 20.51
N TYR A 176 -4.21 3.20 20.95
CA TYR A 176 -2.96 3.94 20.93
C TYR A 176 -1.99 3.22 20.01
N PHE A 177 -1.48 3.93 19.02
CA PHE A 177 -0.50 3.40 18.10
C PHE A 177 0.89 3.47 18.72
N LEU A 178 1.65 2.39 18.55
CA LEU A 178 3.09 2.43 18.80
C LEU A 178 3.80 3.17 17.66
N THR A 179 5.12 3.31 17.75
CA THR A 179 5.96 4.01 16.75
C THR A 179 5.87 3.43 15.33
N GLU A 180 5.40 2.19 15.21
CA GLU A 180 5.22 1.44 13.98
C GLU A 180 3.96 1.84 13.19
N GLY A 181 2.98 2.49 13.82
CA GLY A 181 1.90 3.17 13.10
C GLY A 181 1.05 2.40 12.11
N ASN A 182 0.30 3.12 11.27
CA ASN A 182 -0.38 2.54 10.12
C ASN A 182 0.49 2.78 8.89
N GLY A 183 1.23 1.76 8.47
CA GLY A 183 2.03 1.85 7.27
C GLY A 183 3.51 2.21 7.44
N ASN A 184 4.10 2.05 8.63
CA ASN A 184 5.57 2.05 8.78
C ASN A 184 6.11 0.65 8.55
N PHE A 185 6.61 0.42 7.35
CA PHE A 185 7.23 -0.85 6.95
C PHE A 185 8.17 -0.60 5.77
N ASN A 186 8.89 -1.64 5.38
CA ASN A 186 9.76 -1.57 4.22
C ASN A 186 9.51 -2.70 3.22
N ILE A 187 9.86 -2.42 1.96
CA ILE A 187 9.78 -3.36 0.86
C ILE A 187 11.18 -3.52 0.30
N GLY A 188 11.74 -4.74 0.39
CA GLY A 188 12.98 -5.09 -0.28
C GLY A 188 12.73 -5.45 -1.73
N ILE A 189 13.42 -4.80 -2.66
CA ILE A 189 13.39 -5.15 -4.08
C ILE A 189 14.53 -6.12 -4.38
N VAL A 190 14.18 -7.27 -4.96
CA VAL A 190 15.13 -8.34 -5.27
C VAL A 190 15.23 -8.52 -6.77
N GLN A 191 16.45 -8.55 -7.27
CA GLN A 191 16.76 -8.84 -8.67
C GLN A 191 17.83 -9.93 -8.75
N GLY A 192 17.49 -11.06 -9.38
CA GLY A 192 18.43 -12.18 -9.55
C GLY A 192 18.91 -12.78 -8.23
N GLY A 193 18.03 -12.82 -7.21
CA GLY A 193 18.32 -13.35 -5.87
C GLY A 193 19.17 -12.44 -5.00
N LYS A 194 19.29 -11.15 -5.35
CA LYS A 194 20.01 -10.15 -4.55
C LYS A 194 19.09 -8.99 -4.23
N LEU A 195 19.11 -8.53 -2.99
CA LEU A 195 18.54 -7.24 -2.61
C LEU A 195 19.29 -6.12 -3.33
N THR A 196 18.58 -5.31 -4.08
CA THR A 196 19.13 -4.19 -4.85
C THR A 196 18.69 -2.84 -4.27
N GLU A 197 17.43 -2.74 -3.85
CA GLU A 197 16.85 -1.52 -3.27
C GLU A 197 15.95 -1.83 -2.07
N VAL A 198 15.71 -0.83 -1.22
CA VAL A 198 14.72 -0.89 -0.14
C VAL A 198 13.86 0.37 -0.21
N VAL A 199 12.55 0.18 -0.29
CA VAL A 199 11.55 1.25 -0.20
C VAL A 199 11.08 1.33 1.25
N TRP A 200 11.25 2.48 1.88
CA TRP A 200 10.79 2.74 3.25
C TRP A 200 9.50 3.54 3.20
N LEU A 201 8.44 2.98 3.78
CA LEU A 201 7.20 3.70 4.03
C LEU A 201 7.23 4.21 5.46
N MET A 202 7.01 5.51 5.62
CA MET A 202 7.05 6.20 6.91
C MET A 202 5.88 7.16 6.99
N ASP A 203 5.11 6.99 8.05
CA ASP A 203 3.81 7.54 8.33
C ASP A 203 3.76 7.91 9.82
N SER A 204 3.08 9.02 10.13
CA SER A 204 2.91 9.51 11.50
C SER A 204 1.64 9.02 12.19
N ASN A 205 1.07 7.91 11.71
CA ASN A 205 -0.15 7.20 12.11
C ASN A 205 -1.46 7.65 11.43
N GLY A 206 -1.38 8.60 10.49
CA GLY A 206 -2.50 9.37 9.96
C GLY A 206 -3.45 9.95 11.01
#